data_AF-A0A661GUY4-F1
#
_entry.id   AF-A0A661GUY4-F1
#
_cell.length_a   1.000
_cell.length_b   1.000
_cell.length_c   1.000
_cell.angle_alpha   90.00
_cell.angle_beta   90.00
_cell.angle_gamma   90.00
#
_symmetry.space_group_name_H-M   'P 1'
#
loop_
_entity.id
_entity.type
_entity.pdbx_description
1 polymer ?
#
loop_
_entity_poly.entity_id
_entity_poly.type
_entity_poly.pdbx_seq_one_letter_code
_entity_poly.pdbx_strand_id
1 'polypeptide(L)'
;MDMLLMLTYAALAISAFKIFRVPVTKWTVTTAALGGVFMMSWIYISMAFFHPFTPYARTYFQTIPISADTKGKVVEVFVETDRPLKQGDPLFQVDPEPFQLEVDRLKAELILAEQHLGEMTTLIKTGSVRRTELERAQSERDSTEAQLEEAQFDLEMSTVRAPADGHVAQSRVRPGVMAGGFKVSSLMTFVIDEDPYFVAAFKPNALQNIEVGAEAEVFFTAIPGKVFKAKVKKLIGEISEGQLRSTGLKMVSFSEKLPPGRIPVVIEVLDDLSSYNLPEGTSAGVAVYSTHLAFLGELRRILLHMMSWQNIFSFDEAEK
;
A
#
# COMPACT_ATOMS: atom_id res chain seq x y z
N MET A 1 -27.31 -4.09 14.48
CA MET A 1 -27.02 -2.93 15.37
C MET A 1 -28.30 -2.24 15.81
N ASP A 2 -29.11 -1.76 14.86
CA ASP A 2 -30.32 -0.96 15.15
C ASP A 2 -31.37 -1.70 15.97
N MET A 3 -31.59 -2.99 15.70
CA MET A 3 -32.54 -3.82 16.44
C MET A 3 -32.20 -3.93 17.94
N LEU A 4 -30.91 -4.03 18.30
CA LEU A 4 -30.52 -4.20 19.69
C LEU A 4 -30.66 -2.90 20.49
N LEU A 5 -30.31 -1.76 19.89
CA LEU A 5 -30.55 -0.45 20.50
C LEU A 5 -32.05 -0.16 20.65
N MET A 6 -32.88 -0.58 19.68
CA MET A 6 -34.33 -0.51 19.82
C MET A 6 -34.85 -1.42 20.94
N LEU A 7 -34.31 -2.63 21.10
CA LEU A 7 -34.71 -3.56 22.16
C LEU A 7 -34.29 -3.07 23.55
N THR A 8 -33.08 -2.51 23.71
CA THR A 8 -32.64 -1.94 25.00
C THR A 8 -33.46 -0.70 25.37
N TYR A 9 -33.76 0.15 24.39
CA TYR A 9 -34.67 1.27 24.58
C TYR A 9 -36.08 0.82 24.99
N ALA A 10 -36.64 -0.18 24.30
CA ALA A 10 -37.95 -0.73 24.63
C ALA A 10 -37.97 -1.33 26.04
N ALA A 11 -36.92 -2.06 26.44
CA ALA A 11 -36.79 -2.61 27.78
C ALA A 11 -36.71 -1.52 28.87
N LEU A 12 -35.96 -0.43 28.62
CA LEU A 12 -35.89 0.72 29.52
C LEU A 12 -37.23 1.45 29.63
N ALA A 13 -37.92 1.66 28.51
CA ALA A 13 -39.25 2.26 28.50
C ALA A 13 -40.24 1.41 29.31
N ILE A 14 -40.32 0.10 29.05
CA ILE A 14 -41.19 -0.83 29.79
C ILE A 14 -40.86 -0.82 31.28
N SER A 15 -39.57 -0.80 31.64
CA SER A 15 -39.12 -0.74 33.04
C SER A 15 -39.53 0.57 33.70
N ALA A 16 -39.41 1.70 33.01
CA ALA A 16 -39.87 3.00 33.50
C ALA A 16 -41.39 3.02 33.71
N PHE A 17 -42.19 2.48 32.79
CA PHE A 17 -43.64 2.33 32.96
C PHE A 17 -43.99 1.50 34.20
N LYS A 18 -43.24 0.43 34.45
CA LYS A 18 -43.46 -0.47 35.60
C LYS A 18 -43.02 0.13 36.93
N ILE A 19 -41.88 0.84 36.96
CA ILE A 19 -41.31 1.48 38.16
C ILE A 19 -42.13 2.70 38.57
N PHE A 20 -42.45 3.58 37.62
CA PHE A 20 -43.16 4.84 37.89
C PHE A 20 -44.69 4.68 37.91
N ARG A 21 -45.22 3.46 37.72
CA ARG A 21 -46.67 3.15 37.66
C ARG A 21 -47.45 4.13 36.78
N VAL A 22 -46.87 4.52 35.66
CA VAL A 22 -47.49 5.53 34.77
C VAL A 22 -48.68 4.87 34.07
N PRO A 23 -49.87 5.50 34.05
CA PRO A 23 -51.03 4.93 33.40
C PRO A 23 -50.77 4.75 31.90
N VAL A 24 -51.06 3.55 31.39
CA VAL A 24 -50.83 3.18 29.98
C VAL A 24 -51.92 3.78 29.11
N THR A 25 -51.90 5.10 28.92
CA THR A 25 -52.84 5.80 28.04
C THR A 25 -52.28 5.92 26.62
N LYS A 26 -53.17 6.13 25.63
CA LYS A 26 -52.78 6.33 24.23
C LYS A 26 -51.73 7.44 24.07
N TRP A 27 -51.81 8.49 24.88
CA TRP A 27 -50.86 9.61 24.87
C TRP A 27 -49.52 9.25 25.52
N THR A 28 -49.51 8.55 26.66
CA THR A 28 -48.24 8.21 27.31
C THR A 28 -47.40 7.26 26.46
N VAL A 29 -48.05 6.31 25.76
CA VAL A 29 -47.36 5.37 24.86
C VAL A 29 -46.81 6.09 23.63
N THR A 30 -47.55 7.04 23.03
CA THR A 30 -47.06 7.79 21.86
C THR A 30 -45.93 8.74 22.23
N THR A 31 -46.00 9.44 23.37
CA THR A 31 -44.92 10.33 23.82
C THR A 31 -43.66 9.54 24.17
N ALA A 32 -43.79 8.36 24.78
CA ALA A 32 -42.67 7.47 25.03
C ALA A 32 -42.03 6.99 23.72
N ALA A 33 -42.83 6.50 22.77
CA ALA A 33 -42.31 6.07 21.46
C ALA A 33 -41.59 7.20 20.72
N LEU A 34 -42.17 8.41 20.68
CA LEU A 34 -41.61 9.57 19.99
C LEU A 34 -40.34 10.09 20.69
N GLY A 35 -40.35 10.13 22.03
CA GLY A 35 -39.17 10.43 22.83
C GLY A 35 -38.05 9.41 22.60
N GLY A 36 -38.40 8.15 22.40
CA GLY A 36 -37.45 7.10 22.02
C GLY A 36 -36.80 7.31 20.68
N VAL A 37 -37.59 7.57 19.65
CA VAL A 37 -37.07 7.87 18.31
C VAL A 37 -36.14 9.09 18.37
N PHE A 38 -36.52 10.14 19.10
CA PHE A 38 -35.70 11.33 19.25
C PHE A 38 -34.40 11.05 19.99
N MET A 39 -34.46 10.34 21.13
CA MET A 39 -33.29 9.98 21.93
C MET A 39 -32.34 9.06 21.14
N MET A 40 -32.90 8.08 20.42
CA MET A 40 -32.14 7.14 19.61
C MET A 40 -31.45 7.86 18.44
N SER A 41 -32.18 8.76 17.77
CA SER A 41 -31.63 9.59 16.69
C SER A 41 -30.51 10.49 17.21
N TRP A 42 -30.71 11.11 18.38
CA TRP A 42 -29.70 11.93 19.03
C TRP A 42 -28.43 11.13 19.32
N ILE A 43 -28.57 9.97 19.97
CA ILE A 43 -27.44 9.06 20.24
C ILE A 43 -26.74 8.67 18.95
N TYR A 44 -27.48 8.25 17.91
CA TYR A 44 -26.90 7.81 16.65
C TYR A 44 -26.13 8.94 15.95
N ILE A 45 -26.70 10.15 15.87
CA ILE A 45 -26.07 11.31 15.26
C ILE A 45 -24.84 11.74 16.05
N SER A 46 -24.96 11.91 17.37
CA SER A 46 -23.84 12.31 18.23
C SER A 46 -22.71 11.29 18.17
N MET A 47 -23.03 9.99 18.22
CA MET A 47 -22.05 8.92 18.14
C MET A 47 -21.40 8.85 16.76
N ALA A 48 -22.14 9.04 15.67
CA ALA A 48 -21.57 9.08 14.32
C ALA A 48 -20.67 10.30 14.09
N PHE A 49 -20.95 11.41 14.77
CA PHE A 49 -20.18 12.66 14.66
C PHE A 49 -18.92 12.62 15.53
N PHE A 50 -19.04 12.33 16.82
CA PHE A 50 -17.93 12.39 17.79
C PHE A 50 -17.08 11.11 17.86
N HIS A 51 -17.67 9.94 17.59
CA HIS A 51 -16.99 8.64 17.68
C HIS A 51 -17.13 7.88 16.35
N PRO A 52 -16.46 8.36 15.29
CA PRO A 52 -16.68 7.87 13.95
C PRO A 52 -16.26 6.41 13.82
N PHE A 53 -17.07 5.66 13.09
CA PHE A 53 -16.85 4.25 12.79
C PHE A 53 -16.85 4.06 11.26
N THR A 54 -15.97 3.19 10.79
CA THR A 54 -15.98 2.73 9.41
C THR A 54 -15.75 1.22 9.33
N PRO A 55 -16.58 0.46 8.60
CA PRO A 55 -16.30 -0.93 8.26
C PRO A 55 -15.35 -1.05 7.06
N TYR A 56 -14.94 0.07 6.46
CA TYR A 56 -14.08 0.10 5.28
C TYR A 56 -12.64 0.37 5.70
N ALA A 57 -12.00 -0.61 6.33
CA ALA A 57 -10.57 -0.59 6.53
C ALA A 57 -9.94 -1.84 5.93
N ARG A 58 -8.68 -1.72 5.51
CA ARG A 58 -7.93 -2.81 4.89
C ARG A 58 -6.45 -2.68 5.19
N THR A 59 -5.76 -3.81 5.26
CA THR A 59 -4.30 -3.88 5.23
C THR A 59 -3.78 -3.64 3.82
N TYR A 60 -2.84 -2.75 3.67
CA TYR A 60 -2.13 -2.46 2.42
C TYR A 60 -0.66 -2.82 2.58
N PHE A 61 -0.10 -3.34 1.50
CA PHE A 61 1.30 -3.75 1.38
C PHE A 61 1.90 -3.08 0.16
N GLN A 62 3.23 -2.95 0.16
CA GLN A 62 3.93 -2.33 -0.95
C GLN A 62 4.33 -3.37 -1.98
N THR A 63 4.11 -3.04 -3.26
CA THR A 63 4.51 -3.90 -4.37
C THR A 63 5.39 -3.14 -5.34
N ILE A 64 6.47 -3.77 -5.79
CA ILE A 64 7.33 -3.27 -6.85
C ILE A 64 7.09 -4.12 -8.11
N PRO A 65 6.64 -3.52 -9.22
CA PRO A 65 6.60 -4.21 -10.49
C PRO A 65 8.04 -4.37 -11.00
N ILE A 66 8.50 -5.62 -11.12
CA ILE A 66 9.83 -5.92 -11.64
C ILE A 66 9.75 -6.01 -13.16
N SER A 67 10.60 -5.24 -13.83
CA SER A 67 10.85 -5.29 -15.27
C SER A 67 12.34 -5.55 -15.53
N ALA A 68 12.66 -5.98 -16.74
CA ALA A 68 14.06 -6.02 -17.18
C ALA A 68 14.46 -4.66 -17.75
N ASP A 69 15.63 -4.19 -17.33
CA ASP A 69 16.23 -2.95 -17.82
C ASP A 69 16.89 -3.15 -19.20
N THR A 70 17.38 -4.37 -19.45
CA THR A 70 17.99 -4.79 -20.72
C THR A 70 17.01 -5.58 -21.58
N LYS A 71 17.16 -5.45 -22.91
CA LYS A 71 16.34 -6.18 -23.89
C LYS A 71 17.00 -7.51 -24.24
N GLY A 72 16.27 -8.61 -24.10
CA GLY A 72 16.74 -9.91 -24.52
C GLY A 72 15.75 -11.04 -24.20
N LYS A 73 16.14 -12.28 -24.47
CA LYS A 73 15.34 -13.45 -24.08
C LYS A 73 15.70 -13.84 -22.65
N VAL A 74 14.72 -14.20 -21.84
CA VAL A 74 14.98 -14.81 -20.54
C VAL A 74 15.49 -16.23 -20.75
N VAL A 75 16.66 -16.53 -20.20
CA VAL A 75 17.27 -17.87 -20.26
C VAL A 75 16.86 -18.69 -19.05
N GLU A 76 16.94 -18.10 -17.87
CA GLU A 76 16.74 -18.79 -16.60
C GLU A 76 15.91 -17.94 -15.62
N VAL A 77 15.13 -18.61 -14.78
CA VAL A 77 14.35 -18.02 -13.69
C VAL A 77 14.74 -18.76 -12.42
N PHE A 78 15.29 -18.03 -11.45
CA PHE A 78 15.90 -18.61 -10.26
C PHE A 78 14.94 -18.69 -9.06
N VAL A 79 13.77 -18.06 -9.16
CA VAL A 79 12.85 -17.89 -8.02
C VAL A 79 11.51 -18.58 -8.23
N GLU A 80 11.00 -19.13 -7.13
CA GLU A 80 9.62 -19.60 -6.99
C GLU A 80 8.77 -18.49 -6.34
N THR A 81 7.45 -18.51 -6.58
CA THR A 81 6.54 -17.57 -5.93
C THR A 81 6.42 -17.85 -4.44
N ASP A 82 6.13 -16.81 -3.65
CA ASP A 82 5.87 -16.87 -2.21
C ASP A 82 7.04 -17.38 -1.35
N ARG A 83 8.26 -17.37 -1.89
CA ARG A 83 9.50 -17.65 -1.14
C ARG A 83 10.16 -16.36 -0.67
N PRO A 84 10.65 -16.31 0.58
CA PRO A 84 11.40 -15.16 1.07
C PRO A 84 12.73 -15.07 0.31
N LEU A 85 13.02 -13.86 -0.14
CA LEU A 85 14.20 -13.45 -0.88
C LEU A 85 14.83 -12.27 -0.15
N LYS A 86 16.15 -12.19 -0.21
CA LYS A 86 16.90 -11.05 0.29
C LYS A 86 17.20 -10.06 -0.83
N GLN A 87 17.45 -8.82 -0.45
CA GLN A 87 17.94 -7.81 -1.37
C GLN A 87 19.18 -8.33 -2.13
N GLY A 88 19.15 -8.20 -3.45
CA GLY A 88 20.23 -8.64 -4.34
C GLY A 88 20.13 -10.09 -4.84
N ASP A 89 19.19 -10.89 -4.33
CA ASP A 89 18.99 -12.26 -4.83
C ASP A 89 18.57 -12.24 -6.31
N PRO A 90 19.14 -13.12 -7.16
CA PRO A 90 18.81 -13.15 -8.58
C PRO A 90 17.38 -13.66 -8.78
N LEU A 91 16.58 -12.94 -9.57
CA LEU A 91 15.20 -13.30 -9.91
C LEU A 91 15.15 -14.09 -11.21
N PHE A 92 15.71 -13.51 -12.27
CA PHE A 92 15.82 -14.14 -13.59
C PHE A 92 16.97 -13.50 -14.38
N GLN A 93 17.47 -14.25 -15.36
CA GLN A 93 18.57 -13.81 -16.22
C GLN A 93 18.10 -13.67 -17.66
N VAL A 94 18.35 -12.48 -18.21
CA VAL A 94 18.30 -12.20 -19.64
C VAL A 94 19.59 -12.72 -20.27
N ASP A 95 19.50 -13.25 -21.48
CA ASP A 95 20.62 -13.79 -22.25
C ASP A 95 21.86 -12.89 -22.19
N PRO A 96 22.92 -13.31 -21.46
CA PRO A 96 24.10 -12.48 -21.23
C PRO A 96 25.07 -12.53 -22.40
N GLU A 97 24.92 -13.47 -23.34
CA GLU A 97 25.89 -13.72 -24.41
C GLU A 97 26.17 -12.46 -25.26
N PRO A 98 25.16 -11.70 -25.74
CA PRO A 98 25.40 -10.48 -26.51
C PRO A 98 26.17 -9.40 -25.72
N PHE A 99 25.91 -9.30 -24.42
CA PHE A 99 26.55 -8.30 -23.55
C PHE A 99 28.00 -8.71 -23.23
N GLN A 100 28.26 -9.99 -23.00
CA GLN A 100 29.61 -10.50 -22.78
C GLN A 100 30.49 -10.28 -24.01
N LEU A 101 29.96 -10.52 -25.21
CA LEU A 101 30.67 -10.29 -26.46
C LEU A 101 31.07 -8.82 -26.64
N GLU A 102 30.20 -7.90 -26.22
CA GLU A 102 30.49 -6.46 -26.29
C GLU A 102 31.55 -6.03 -25.28
N VAL A 103 31.50 -6.55 -24.05
CA VAL A 103 32.55 -6.36 -23.04
C VAL A 103 33.90 -6.87 -23.55
N ASP A 104 33.92 -8.05 -24.16
CA ASP A 104 35.16 -8.64 -24.70
C ASP A 104 35.72 -7.81 -25.86
N ARG A 105 34.85 -7.27 -26.73
CA ARG A 105 35.22 -6.36 -27.84
C ARG A 105 35.84 -5.07 -27.32
N LEU A 106 35.19 -4.39 -26.39
CA LEU A 106 35.67 -3.11 -25.83
C LEU A 106 36.93 -3.29 -24.98
N LYS A 107 37.08 -4.43 -24.30
CA LYS A 107 38.31 -4.77 -23.59
C LYS A 107 39.50 -4.92 -24.53
N ALA A 108 39.31 -5.53 -25.70
CA ALA A 108 40.35 -5.60 -26.72
C ALA A 108 40.69 -4.22 -27.28
N GLU A 109 39.69 -3.36 -27.49
CA GLU A 109 39.87 -1.98 -27.94
C GLU A 109 40.63 -1.13 -26.91
N LEU A 110 40.34 -1.31 -25.62
CA LEU A 110 41.07 -0.65 -24.54
C LEU A 110 42.55 -1.04 -24.52
N ILE A 111 42.86 -2.34 -24.71
CA ILE A 111 44.25 -2.81 -24.80
C ILE A 111 44.99 -2.13 -25.96
N LEU A 112 44.33 -1.96 -27.11
CA LEU A 112 44.91 -1.26 -28.26
C LEU A 112 45.13 0.23 -27.95
N ALA A 113 44.18 0.90 -27.29
CA ALA A 113 44.30 2.30 -26.89
C ALA A 113 45.43 2.50 -25.86
N GLU A 114 45.58 1.59 -24.90
CA GLU A 114 46.67 1.59 -23.91
C GLU A 114 48.04 1.41 -24.57
N GLN A 115 48.14 0.50 -25.55
CA GLN A 115 49.37 0.33 -26.33
C GLN A 115 49.73 1.60 -27.09
N HIS A 116 48.75 2.20 -27.78
CA HIS A 116 48.94 3.46 -28.51
C HIS A 116 49.39 4.60 -27.59
N LEU A 117 48.79 4.71 -26.39
CA LEU A 117 49.21 5.66 -25.37
C LEU A 117 50.65 5.42 -24.89
N GLY A 118 51.03 4.15 -24.66
CA GLY A 118 52.39 3.76 -24.28
C GLY A 118 53.43 4.12 -25.34
N GLU A 119 53.11 3.89 -26.61
CA GLU A 119 53.93 4.30 -27.75
C GLU A 119 54.09 5.82 -27.80
N MET A 120 53.01 6.58 -27.73
CA MET A 120 53.04 8.05 -27.75
C MET A 120 53.80 8.64 -26.55
N THR A 121 53.67 8.03 -25.38
CA THR A 121 54.42 8.42 -24.17
C THR A 121 55.93 8.22 -24.39
N THR A 122 56.32 7.15 -25.07
CA THR A 122 57.73 6.88 -25.40
C THR A 122 58.26 7.87 -26.44
N LEU A 123 57.45 8.18 -27.46
CA LEU A 123 57.81 9.14 -28.52
C LEU A 123 57.92 10.59 -28.02
N ILE A 124 57.16 10.96 -26.99
CA ILE A 124 57.34 12.26 -26.32
C ILE A 124 58.70 12.34 -25.60
N LYS A 125 59.15 11.27 -24.95
CA LYS A 125 60.46 11.24 -24.29
C LYS A 125 61.61 11.39 -25.29
N THR A 126 61.45 10.92 -26.52
CA THR A 126 62.42 11.09 -27.61
C THR A 126 62.28 12.41 -28.37
N GLY A 127 61.33 13.28 -27.99
CA GLY A 127 61.10 14.59 -28.61
C GLY A 127 60.39 14.54 -29.97
N SER A 128 59.78 13.40 -30.33
CA SER A 128 59.24 13.15 -31.66
C SER A 128 57.76 13.54 -31.81
N VAL A 129 57.06 13.80 -30.69
CA VAL A 129 55.59 14.01 -30.66
C VAL A 129 55.24 15.24 -29.79
N ARG A 130 54.15 15.94 -30.12
CA ARG A 130 53.64 17.10 -29.37
C ARG A 130 52.75 16.65 -28.21
N ARG A 131 52.68 17.44 -27.13
CA ARG A 131 51.80 17.16 -25.98
C ARG A 131 50.33 16.96 -26.35
N THR A 132 49.84 17.69 -27.35
CA THR A 132 48.45 17.59 -27.85
C THR A 132 48.11 16.20 -28.40
N GLU A 133 49.08 15.48 -28.99
CA GLU A 133 48.85 14.12 -29.50
C GLU A 133 48.78 13.11 -28.36
N LEU A 134 49.56 13.29 -27.29
CA LEU A 134 49.44 12.47 -26.09
C LEU A 134 48.11 12.71 -25.37
N GLU A 135 47.68 13.97 -25.25
CA GLU A 135 46.38 14.32 -24.69
C GLU A 135 45.23 13.70 -25.51
N ARG A 136 45.37 13.62 -26.83
CA ARG A 136 44.41 12.93 -27.71
C ARG A 136 44.39 11.42 -27.46
N ALA A 137 45.55 10.77 -27.39
CA ALA A 137 45.64 9.33 -27.08
C ALA A 137 45.12 9.02 -25.66
N GLN A 138 45.34 9.92 -24.69
CA GLN A 138 44.74 9.84 -23.36
C GLN A 138 43.22 9.91 -23.43
N SER A 139 42.68 10.89 -24.15
CA SER A 139 41.23 11.05 -24.32
C SER A 139 40.59 9.85 -25.02
N GLU A 140 41.29 9.23 -25.98
CA GLU A 140 40.83 8.01 -26.66
C GLU A 140 40.79 6.81 -25.73
N ARG A 141 41.83 6.63 -24.89
CA ARG A 141 41.84 5.59 -23.84
C ARG A 141 40.69 5.82 -22.85
N ASP A 142 40.56 7.02 -22.31
CA ASP A 142 39.52 7.36 -21.32
C ASP A 142 38.11 7.18 -21.91
N SER A 143 37.90 7.54 -23.19
CA SER A 143 36.64 7.31 -23.91
C SER A 143 36.32 5.82 -24.07
N THR A 144 37.33 4.99 -24.35
CA THR A 144 37.15 3.54 -24.52
C THR A 144 36.90 2.86 -23.17
N GLU A 145 37.58 3.32 -22.12
CA GLU A 145 37.37 2.86 -20.75
C GLU A 145 35.95 3.15 -20.27
N ALA A 146 35.43 4.35 -20.54
CA ALA A 146 34.04 4.70 -20.21
C ALA A 146 33.02 3.81 -20.96
N GLN A 147 33.27 3.49 -22.23
CA GLN A 147 32.41 2.55 -22.98
C GLN A 147 32.47 1.13 -22.41
N LEU A 148 33.66 0.68 -21.97
CA LEU A 148 33.82 -0.62 -21.33
C LEU A 148 33.04 -0.69 -20.01
N GLU A 149 33.08 0.37 -19.20
CA GLU A 149 32.30 0.48 -17.96
C GLU A 149 30.79 0.41 -18.24
N GLU A 150 30.31 1.11 -19.28
CA GLU A 150 28.90 1.04 -19.72
C GLU A 150 28.51 -0.38 -20.14
N ALA A 151 29.33 -1.06 -20.94
CA ALA A 151 29.05 -2.44 -21.36
C ALA A 151 29.09 -3.45 -20.19
N GLN A 152 29.97 -3.23 -19.20
CA GLN A 152 30.02 -4.04 -17.99
C GLN A 152 28.75 -3.84 -17.14
N PHE A 153 28.27 -2.61 -17.04
CA PHE A 153 27.01 -2.30 -16.37
C PHE A 153 25.82 -2.97 -17.07
N ASP A 154 25.75 -2.92 -18.41
CA ASP A 154 24.71 -3.60 -19.18
C ASP A 154 24.75 -5.13 -18.98
N LEU A 155 25.95 -5.71 -18.92
CA LEU A 155 26.13 -7.13 -18.59
C LEU A 155 25.64 -7.45 -17.17
N GLU A 156 25.90 -6.60 -16.19
CA GLU A 156 25.39 -6.77 -14.83
C GLU A 156 23.85 -6.69 -14.79
N MET A 157 23.28 -5.73 -15.52
CA MET A 157 21.83 -5.52 -15.68
C MET A 157 21.14 -6.61 -16.52
N SER A 158 21.87 -7.57 -17.08
CA SER A 158 21.29 -8.81 -17.64
C SER A 158 20.66 -9.69 -16.55
N THR A 159 21.15 -9.60 -15.31
CA THR A 159 20.62 -10.37 -14.18
C THR A 159 19.74 -9.47 -13.32
N VAL A 160 18.42 -9.68 -13.40
CA VAL A 160 17.47 -8.90 -12.61
C VAL A 160 17.43 -9.44 -11.19
N ARG A 161 17.64 -8.56 -10.20
CA ARG A 161 17.76 -8.91 -8.78
C ARG A 161 16.62 -8.34 -7.94
N ALA A 162 16.42 -8.91 -6.76
CA ALA A 162 15.45 -8.42 -5.79
C ALA A 162 15.85 -7.02 -5.27
N PRO A 163 14.96 -6.01 -5.34
CA PRO A 163 15.28 -4.64 -4.93
C PRO A 163 15.33 -4.45 -3.41
N ALA A 164 14.64 -5.31 -2.66
CA ALA A 164 14.52 -5.28 -1.20
C ALA A 164 14.32 -6.71 -0.66
N ASP A 165 14.28 -6.86 0.66
CA ASP A 165 13.85 -8.09 1.30
C ASP A 165 12.33 -8.28 1.08
N GLY A 166 11.89 -9.48 0.71
CA GLY A 166 10.51 -9.69 0.27
C GLY A 166 10.28 -11.02 -0.43
N HIS A 167 9.23 -11.10 -1.24
CA HIS A 167 8.93 -12.30 -2.02
C HIS A 167 8.25 -11.96 -3.34
N VAL A 168 8.29 -12.90 -4.29
CA VAL A 168 7.57 -12.75 -5.57
C VAL A 168 6.15 -13.29 -5.41
N ALA A 169 5.13 -12.42 -5.42
CA ALA A 169 3.73 -12.83 -5.33
C ALA A 169 3.19 -13.39 -6.64
N GLN A 170 3.64 -12.83 -7.78
CA GLN A 170 3.24 -13.32 -9.10
C GLN A 170 4.42 -13.25 -10.07
N SER A 171 4.70 -14.36 -10.75
CA SER A 171 5.67 -14.41 -11.84
C SER A 171 4.99 -14.75 -13.15
N ARG A 172 5.19 -13.91 -14.17
CA ARG A 172 4.80 -14.18 -15.56
C ARG A 172 5.99 -14.60 -16.42
N VAL A 173 7.19 -14.60 -15.85
CA VAL A 173 8.43 -14.91 -16.55
C VAL A 173 8.59 -16.42 -16.68
N ARG A 174 8.93 -16.85 -17.88
CA ARG A 174 9.37 -18.22 -18.18
C ARG A 174 10.56 -18.15 -19.14
N PRO A 175 11.44 -19.15 -19.15
CA PRO A 175 12.47 -19.27 -20.17
C PRO A 175 11.88 -19.12 -21.57
N GLY A 176 12.52 -18.29 -22.41
CA GLY A 176 12.09 -17.97 -23.77
C GLY A 176 11.19 -16.73 -23.90
N VAL A 177 10.69 -16.16 -22.80
CA VAL A 177 9.97 -14.88 -22.83
C VAL A 177 10.93 -13.76 -23.21
N MET A 178 10.50 -12.86 -24.10
CA MET A 178 11.24 -11.63 -24.40
C MET A 178 11.05 -10.63 -23.26
N ALA A 179 12.15 -10.24 -22.63
CA ALA A 179 12.23 -9.19 -21.63
C ALA A 179 12.81 -7.90 -22.24
N GLY A 180 12.45 -6.75 -21.66
CA GLY A 180 12.84 -5.42 -22.15
C GLY A 180 12.17 -5.01 -23.47
N GLY A 181 11.69 -3.77 -23.56
CA GLY A 181 11.02 -3.26 -24.76
C GLY A 181 10.26 -1.95 -24.55
N PHE A 182 9.69 -1.40 -25.63
CA PHE A 182 9.03 -0.08 -25.67
C PHE A 182 7.79 0.06 -24.76
N LYS A 183 7.35 -1.01 -24.12
CA LYS A 183 6.33 -1.00 -23.08
C LYS A 183 6.91 -1.69 -21.85
N VAL A 184 6.94 -0.99 -20.73
CA VAL A 184 7.21 -1.55 -19.41
C VAL A 184 6.14 -2.62 -19.16
N SER A 185 6.49 -3.87 -19.44
CA SER A 185 5.64 -5.02 -19.10
C SER A 185 6.15 -5.53 -17.76
N SER A 186 5.32 -5.39 -16.73
CA SER A 186 5.63 -5.97 -15.43
C SER A 186 5.75 -7.49 -15.58
N LEU A 187 6.95 -8.00 -15.36
CA LEU A 187 7.32 -9.39 -15.53
C LEU A 187 7.08 -10.17 -14.24
N MET A 188 7.32 -9.54 -13.09
CA MET A 188 7.00 -10.06 -11.77
C MET A 188 6.40 -8.97 -10.88
N THR A 189 5.57 -9.38 -9.93
CA THR A 189 5.12 -8.51 -8.83
C THR A 189 5.87 -8.93 -7.58
N PHE A 190 6.77 -8.07 -7.11
CA PHE A 190 7.52 -8.25 -5.88
C PHE A 190 6.79 -7.56 -4.72
N VAL A 191 6.61 -8.26 -3.60
CA VAL A 191 6.06 -7.74 -2.36
C VAL A 191 7.21 -7.54 -1.38
N ILE A 192 7.31 -6.35 -0.79
CA ILE A 192 8.35 -6.02 0.20
C ILE A 192 7.93 -6.57 1.57
N ASP A 193 8.86 -7.20 2.30
CA ASP A 193 8.64 -7.66 3.67
C ASP A 193 8.74 -6.47 4.65
N GLU A 194 7.70 -5.64 4.66
CA GLU A 194 7.53 -4.49 5.56
C GLU A 194 6.22 -4.61 6.33
N ASP A 195 6.15 -3.94 7.48
CA ASP A 195 4.92 -3.89 8.28
C ASP A 195 3.74 -3.32 7.45
N PRO A 196 2.61 -4.04 7.35
CA PRO A 196 1.49 -3.61 6.54
C PRO A 196 0.86 -2.34 7.11
N TYR A 197 0.40 -1.47 6.20
CA TYR A 197 -0.35 -0.27 6.58
C TYR A 197 -1.83 -0.61 6.77
N PHE A 198 -2.39 -0.25 7.93
CA PHE A 198 -3.84 -0.30 8.11
C PHE A 198 -4.43 1.04 7.72
N VAL A 199 -5.24 1.06 6.66
CA VAL A 199 -5.90 2.28 6.20
C VAL A 199 -7.40 2.12 6.33
N ALA A 200 -8.02 3.08 7.02
CA ALA A 200 -9.45 3.15 7.27
C ALA A 200 -10.07 4.34 6.54
N ALA A 201 -11.13 4.09 5.76
CA ALA A 201 -11.78 5.07 4.93
C ALA A 201 -13.01 5.67 5.63
N PHE A 202 -12.84 6.86 6.22
CA PHE A 202 -13.90 7.55 6.96
C PHE A 202 -14.71 8.50 6.07
N LYS A 203 -15.94 8.82 6.50
CA LYS A 203 -16.74 9.84 5.83
C LYS A 203 -16.12 11.24 6.06
N PRO A 204 -16.22 12.18 5.11
CA PRO A 204 -15.60 13.51 5.25
C PRO A 204 -16.00 14.29 6.51
N ASN A 205 -17.24 14.14 6.98
CA ASN A 205 -17.72 14.79 8.20
C ASN A 205 -17.01 14.31 9.47
N ALA A 206 -16.42 13.11 9.46
CA ALA A 206 -15.69 12.56 10.60
C ALA A 206 -14.36 13.29 10.83
N LEU A 207 -13.79 13.95 9.81
CA LEU A 207 -12.49 14.61 9.90
C LEU A 207 -12.43 15.67 10.99
N GLN A 208 -13.55 16.33 11.28
CA GLN A 208 -13.63 17.37 12.30
C GLN A 208 -13.35 16.85 13.72
N ASN A 209 -13.53 15.53 13.94
CA ASN A 209 -13.38 14.90 15.26
C ASN A 209 -12.31 13.79 15.27
N ILE A 210 -11.57 13.61 14.18
CA ILE A 210 -10.45 12.67 14.12
C ILE A 210 -9.15 13.47 14.26
N GLU A 211 -8.47 13.26 15.38
CA GLU A 211 -7.17 13.86 15.66
C GLU A 211 -6.05 12.82 15.53
N VAL A 212 -4.85 13.26 15.13
CA VAL A 212 -3.65 12.41 15.15
C VAL A 212 -3.33 12.04 16.59
N GLY A 213 -3.13 10.75 16.84
CA GLY A 213 -2.89 10.19 18.17
C GLY A 213 -4.15 9.78 18.94
N ALA A 214 -5.35 10.03 18.40
CA ALA A 214 -6.60 9.58 19.01
C ALA A 214 -6.63 8.05 19.20
N GLU A 215 -7.25 7.61 20.30
CA GLU A 215 -7.46 6.19 20.58
C GLU A 215 -8.41 5.59 19.55
N ALA A 216 -8.06 4.42 19.05
CA ALA A 216 -8.88 3.67 18.11
C ALA A 216 -8.91 2.19 18.50
N GLU A 217 -9.92 1.49 18.01
CA GLU A 217 -9.99 0.05 18.09
C GLU A 217 -10.29 -0.51 16.70
N VAL A 218 -9.64 -1.64 16.40
CA VAL A 218 -9.73 -2.33 15.12
C VAL A 218 -10.21 -3.75 15.37
N PHE A 219 -11.16 -4.21 14.58
CA PHE A 219 -11.45 -5.64 14.46
C PHE A 219 -11.17 -6.11 13.04
N PHE A 220 -10.66 -7.33 12.91
CA PHE A 220 -10.42 -7.95 11.61
C PHE A 220 -11.54 -8.94 11.31
N THR A 221 -12.05 -8.95 10.08
CA THR A 221 -13.04 -9.95 9.67
C THR A 221 -12.45 -11.36 9.75
N ALA A 222 -11.14 -11.51 9.52
CA ALA A 222 -10.42 -12.78 9.64
C ALA A 222 -10.26 -13.29 11.09
N ILE A 223 -10.38 -12.42 12.10
CA ILE A 223 -10.22 -12.78 13.52
C ILE A 223 -11.50 -12.40 14.27
N PRO A 224 -12.55 -13.21 14.18
CA PRO A 224 -13.81 -12.86 14.79
C PRO A 224 -13.74 -12.93 16.32
N GLY A 225 -14.52 -12.09 17.00
CA GLY A 225 -14.62 -12.01 18.45
C GLY A 225 -13.45 -11.31 19.17
N LYS A 226 -12.42 -10.88 18.43
CA LYS A 226 -11.30 -10.08 18.97
C LYS A 226 -11.32 -8.66 18.43
N VAL A 227 -10.87 -7.75 19.28
CA VAL A 227 -10.68 -6.34 18.98
C VAL A 227 -9.30 -5.96 19.48
N PHE A 228 -8.58 -5.19 18.68
CA PHE A 228 -7.20 -4.80 18.90
C PHE A 228 -7.14 -3.29 19.13
N LYS A 229 -6.32 -2.89 20.10
CA LYS A 229 -6.07 -1.49 20.40
C LYS A 229 -5.23 -0.86 19.31
N ALA A 230 -5.58 0.36 18.93
CA ALA A 230 -4.92 1.10 17.88
C ALA A 230 -4.91 2.60 18.16
N LYS A 231 -4.17 3.34 17.34
CA LYS A 231 -4.13 4.81 17.36
C LYS A 231 -4.16 5.36 15.94
N VAL A 232 -4.65 6.59 15.82
CA VAL A 232 -4.58 7.33 14.56
C VAL A 232 -3.15 7.80 14.33
N LYS A 233 -2.45 7.24 13.34
CA LYS A 233 -1.07 7.60 13.01
C LYS A 233 -0.99 8.84 12.14
N LYS A 234 -1.80 8.89 11.08
CA LYS A 234 -1.76 9.98 10.10
C LYS A 234 -3.08 10.08 9.33
N LEU A 235 -3.46 11.31 8.98
CA LEU A 235 -4.53 11.58 8.03
C LEU A 235 -3.92 11.83 6.65
N ILE A 236 -4.45 11.19 5.62
CA ILE A 236 -4.07 11.47 4.22
C ILE A 236 -5.02 12.54 3.70
N GLY A 237 -4.49 13.74 3.43
CA GLY A 237 -5.27 14.90 3.00
C GLY A 237 -5.63 14.88 1.51
N GLU A 238 -4.88 14.11 0.73
CA GLU A 238 -5.01 14.01 -0.71
C GLU A 238 -5.78 12.73 -1.09
N ILE A 239 -6.97 12.89 -1.68
CA ILE A 239 -7.76 11.79 -2.21
C ILE A 239 -7.72 11.78 -3.75
N SER A 240 -7.68 10.58 -4.33
CA SER A 240 -7.60 10.40 -5.78
C SER A 240 -8.79 11.01 -6.53
N GLU A 241 -9.95 11.06 -5.87
CA GLU A 241 -11.21 11.61 -6.35
C GLU A 241 -11.15 13.14 -6.52
N GLY A 242 -10.20 13.80 -5.83
CA GLY A 242 -9.92 15.23 -5.99
C GLY A 242 -8.81 15.54 -6.99
N GLN A 243 -8.20 14.52 -7.62
CA GLN A 243 -7.08 14.72 -8.53
C GLN A 243 -7.55 15.31 -9.87
N LEU A 244 -7.07 16.50 -10.21
CA LEU A 244 -7.23 17.06 -11.56
C LEU A 244 -6.29 16.32 -12.52
N ARG A 245 -6.83 15.32 -13.22
CA ARG A 245 -6.09 14.62 -14.28
C ARG A 245 -6.09 15.50 -15.53
N SER A 246 -4.89 15.87 -16.00
CA SER A 246 -4.71 16.51 -17.32
C SER A 246 -5.05 15.50 -18.42
N THR A 247 -6.34 15.33 -18.67
CA THR A 247 -6.86 14.47 -19.73
C THR A 247 -6.98 15.39 -20.94
N GLY A 248 -5.96 15.40 -21.82
CA GLY A 248 -5.63 16.46 -22.79
C GLY A 248 -6.71 16.95 -23.77
N LEU A 249 -7.99 16.58 -23.62
CA LEU A 249 -9.13 17.07 -24.40
C LEU A 249 -10.38 17.39 -23.57
N LYS A 250 -10.39 17.12 -22.25
CA LYS A 250 -11.54 17.42 -21.37
C LYS A 250 -11.15 18.47 -20.33
N MET A 251 -11.77 19.64 -20.42
CA MET A 251 -11.74 20.63 -19.35
C MET A 251 -12.57 20.11 -18.15
N VAL A 252 -12.24 20.61 -16.95
CA VAL A 252 -12.95 20.28 -15.71
C VAL A 252 -14.45 20.59 -15.88
N SER A 253 -15.29 19.58 -15.76
CA SER A 253 -16.74 19.70 -15.89
C SER A 253 -17.42 19.38 -14.57
N PHE A 254 -18.28 20.27 -14.09
CA PHE A 254 -19.09 20.08 -12.89
C PHE A 254 -20.24 19.06 -13.08
N SER A 255 -20.44 18.55 -14.31
CA SER A 255 -21.48 17.54 -14.60
C SER A 255 -21.06 16.12 -14.21
N GLU A 256 -19.76 15.89 -14.01
CA GLU A 256 -19.25 14.58 -13.63
C GLU A 256 -19.58 14.30 -12.16
N LYS A 257 -20.49 13.34 -11.92
CA LYS A 257 -20.82 12.88 -10.57
C LYS A 257 -19.64 12.10 -10.00
N LEU A 258 -18.76 12.79 -9.28
CA LEU A 258 -17.73 12.15 -8.48
C LEU A 258 -18.40 11.41 -7.31
N PRO A 259 -18.03 10.15 -7.03
CA PRO A 259 -18.50 9.45 -5.84
C PRO A 259 -18.07 10.25 -4.59
N PRO A 260 -18.83 10.20 -3.49
CA PRO A 260 -18.43 10.85 -2.25
C PRO A 260 -17.12 10.23 -1.76
N GLY A 261 -16.03 10.99 -1.87
CA GLY A 261 -14.71 10.57 -1.43
C GLY A 261 -14.72 10.23 0.06
N ARG A 262 -14.05 9.15 0.42
CA ARG A 262 -13.76 8.82 1.82
C ARG A 262 -12.35 9.26 2.13
N ILE A 263 -12.12 9.73 3.35
CA ILE A 263 -10.82 10.19 3.77
C ILE A 263 -10.05 8.99 4.31
N PRO A 264 -8.90 8.62 3.70
CA PRO A 264 -8.08 7.54 4.21
C PRO A 264 -7.30 8.02 5.44
N VAL A 265 -7.43 7.27 6.52
CA VAL A 265 -6.74 7.49 7.78
C VAL A 265 -5.87 6.28 8.06
N VAL A 266 -4.58 6.51 8.28
CA VAL A 266 -3.62 5.47 8.64
C VAL A 266 -3.74 5.20 10.13
N ILE A 267 -3.98 3.94 10.45
CA ILE A 267 -4.18 3.42 11.80
C ILE A 267 -2.97 2.57 12.16
N GLU A 268 -2.43 2.78 13.37
CA GLU A 268 -1.35 1.98 13.94
C GLU A 268 -1.94 1.06 15.00
N VAL A 269 -1.85 -0.25 14.76
CA VAL A 269 -2.29 -1.27 15.73
C VAL A 269 -1.17 -1.46 16.77
N LEU A 270 -1.52 -1.34 18.04
CA LEU A 270 -0.56 -1.41 19.16
C LEU A 270 -0.36 -2.83 19.68
N ASP A 271 -1.34 -3.70 19.43
CA ASP A 271 -1.29 -5.09 19.85
C ASP A 271 -0.51 -5.94 18.83
N ASP A 272 0.18 -6.98 19.31
CA ASP A 272 0.94 -7.89 18.45
C ASP A 272 0.02 -8.81 17.62
N LEU A 273 0.14 -8.69 16.29
CA LEU A 273 -0.64 -9.44 15.30
C LEU A 273 0.13 -10.62 14.71
N SER A 274 1.43 -10.78 15.00
CA SER A 274 2.32 -11.77 14.37
C SER A 274 1.79 -13.21 14.52
N SER A 275 1.19 -13.52 15.66
CA SER A 275 0.64 -14.85 15.97
C SER A 275 -0.55 -15.27 15.10
N TYR A 276 -1.23 -14.34 14.43
CA TYR A 276 -2.46 -14.62 13.67
C TYR A 276 -2.24 -14.88 12.18
N ASN A 277 -1.02 -14.68 11.67
CA ASN A 277 -0.66 -14.84 10.26
C ASN A 277 -1.74 -14.28 9.31
N LEU A 278 -2.10 -13.02 9.52
CA LEU A 278 -3.14 -12.34 8.76
C LEU A 278 -2.72 -12.21 7.30
N PRO A 279 -3.52 -12.71 6.34
CA PRO A 279 -3.26 -12.46 4.93
C PRO A 279 -3.27 -10.96 4.66
N GLU A 280 -2.34 -10.50 3.83
CA GLU A 280 -2.35 -9.14 3.35
C GLU A 280 -3.62 -8.87 2.51
N GLY A 281 -4.13 -7.64 2.56
CA GLY A 281 -5.44 -7.30 2.00
C GLY A 281 -6.66 -7.66 2.85
N THR A 282 -6.49 -8.19 4.07
CA THR A 282 -7.59 -8.47 5.01
C THR A 282 -8.43 -7.22 5.31
N SER A 283 -9.76 -7.38 5.27
CA SER A 283 -10.71 -6.34 5.65
C SER A 283 -10.84 -6.21 7.17
N ALA A 284 -11.02 -4.97 7.61
CA ALA A 284 -11.13 -4.60 9.01
C ALA A 284 -12.18 -3.50 9.21
N GLY A 285 -12.69 -3.37 10.42
CA GLY A 285 -13.49 -2.23 10.86
C GLY A 285 -12.77 -1.45 11.94
N VAL A 286 -12.90 -0.13 11.91
CA VAL A 286 -12.22 0.78 12.84
C VAL A 286 -13.21 1.76 13.45
N ALA A 287 -13.13 1.91 14.78
CA ALA A 287 -13.75 3.02 15.49
C ALA A 287 -12.67 3.91 16.10
N VAL A 288 -12.85 5.22 15.97
CA VAL A 288 -12.00 6.23 16.61
C VAL A 288 -12.78 6.87 17.76
N TYR A 289 -12.12 7.07 18.89
CA TYR A 289 -12.70 7.62 20.10
C TYR A 289 -12.21 9.06 20.32
N SER A 290 -13.15 9.98 20.45
CA SER A 290 -12.89 11.37 20.83
C SER A 290 -13.09 11.57 22.34
N THR A 291 -12.52 12.64 22.91
CA THR A 291 -12.74 13.03 24.31
C THR A 291 -14.14 13.59 24.55
N HIS A 292 -14.83 14.04 23.50
CA HIS A 292 -16.20 14.56 23.60
C HIS A 292 -17.23 13.44 23.81
N LEU A 293 -18.12 13.63 24.80
CA LEU A 293 -19.17 12.65 25.15
C LEU A 293 -18.61 11.24 25.38
N ALA A 294 -17.65 11.10 26.30
CA ALA A 294 -16.95 9.83 26.58
C ALA A 294 -17.88 8.62 26.79
N PHE A 295 -19.08 8.81 27.36
CA PHE A 295 -20.06 7.74 27.53
C PHE A 295 -20.52 7.11 26.19
N LEU A 296 -20.59 7.91 25.12
CA LEU A 296 -20.89 7.41 23.76
C LEU A 296 -19.72 6.64 23.18
N GLY A 297 -18.48 6.98 23.59
CA GLY A 297 -17.27 6.24 23.24
C GLY A 297 -17.30 4.82 23.83
N GLU A 298 -17.65 4.67 25.10
CA GLU A 298 -17.80 3.35 25.71
C GLU A 298 -18.92 2.53 25.06
N LEU A 299 -20.04 3.18 24.71
CA LEU A 299 -21.10 2.53 23.94
C LEU A 299 -20.59 2.08 22.55
N ARG A 300 -19.73 2.88 21.90
CA ARG A 300 -19.08 2.52 20.62
C ARG A 300 -18.15 1.32 20.79
N ARG A 301 -17.39 1.27 21.88
CA ARG A 301 -16.49 0.16 22.23
C ARG A 301 -17.28 -1.15 22.35
N ILE A 302 -18.36 -1.15 23.14
CA ILE A 302 -19.24 -2.32 23.28
C ILE A 302 -19.80 -2.76 21.93
N LEU A 303 -20.28 -1.80 21.12
CA LEU A 303 -20.83 -2.12 19.80
C LEU A 303 -19.77 -2.66 18.84
N LEU A 304 -18.54 -2.16 18.90
CA LEU A 304 -17.44 -2.66 18.07
C LEU A 304 -17.09 -4.11 18.41
N HIS A 305 -16.99 -4.42 19.70
CA HIS A 305 -16.80 -5.79 20.17
C HIS A 305 -17.94 -6.69 19.68
N MET A 306 -19.19 -6.27 19.83
CA MET A 306 -20.33 -7.03 19.31
C MET A 306 -20.25 -7.25 17.80
N MET A 307 -19.86 -6.23 17.02
CA MET A 307 -19.68 -6.37 15.56
C MET A 307 -18.58 -7.37 15.22
N SER A 308 -17.49 -7.42 15.99
CA SER A 308 -16.46 -8.45 15.84
C SER A 308 -17.01 -9.87 16.03
N TRP A 309 -17.95 -10.08 16.96
CA TRP A 309 -18.64 -11.37 17.14
C TRP A 309 -19.64 -11.68 16.02
N GLN A 310 -20.22 -10.67 15.37
CA GLN A 310 -21.13 -10.90 14.24
C GLN A 310 -20.43 -11.54 13.04
N ASN A 311 -19.12 -11.32 12.87
CA ASN A 311 -18.34 -11.97 11.82
C ASN A 311 -18.26 -13.50 11.99
N ILE A 312 -18.54 -14.07 13.18
CA ILE A 312 -18.70 -15.52 13.35
C ILE A 312 -19.93 -16.02 12.60
N PHE A 313 -20.99 -15.22 12.60
CA PHE A 313 -22.28 -15.54 12.02
C PHE A 313 -22.40 -15.05 10.58
N SER A 314 -21.29 -14.91 9.84
CA SER A 314 -21.34 -14.61 8.42
C SER A 314 -21.95 -15.79 7.67
N PHE A 315 -23.28 -15.81 7.62
CA PHE A 315 -24.00 -16.47 6.55
C PHE A 315 -23.68 -15.63 5.32
N ASP A 316 -22.98 -16.22 4.36
CA ASP A 316 -22.76 -15.61 3.04
C ASP A 316 -24.12 -15.16 2.50
N GLU A 317 -24.43 -13.87 2.64
CA GLU A 317 -25.42 -13.24 1.79
C GLU A 317 -24.73 -13.14 0.44
N ALA A 318 -24.91 -14.21 -0.35
CA ALA A 318 -24.54 -14.26 -1.75
C ALA A 318 -24.93 -12.92 -2.40
N GLU A 319 -23.90 -12.26 -2.92
CA GLU A 319 -23.97 -11.08 -3.79
C GLU A 319 -25.24 -11.08 -4.65
N LYS A 320 -26.00 -9.98 -4.56
CA LYS A 320 -26.94 -9.54 -5.59
C LYS A 320 -26.57 -8.14 -6.04
#